data_AF-A0A1H2AV20-F1
#
_entry.id   AF-A0A1H2AV20-F1
#
_cell.length_a   1.000
_cell.length_b   1.000
_cell.length_c   1.000
_cell.angle_alpha   90.00
_cell.angle_beta   90.00
_cell.angle_gamma   90.00
#
_symmetry.space_group_name_H-M   'P 1'
#
loop_
_entity.id
_entity.type
_entity.pdbx_description
1 polymer ?
#
loop_
_entity_poly.entity_id
_entity_poly.type
_entity_poly.pdbx_seq_one_letter_code
_entity_poly.pdbx_strand_id
1 'polypeptide(L)'
;MGTDDHGRRHVGRLEVSAPLRDQLAVAREHDSLRWLRRHIHGDLPPAVIVERLGDQVAHAVRVAWAAVTTLRLLLVDDHPVVRTGLAGMLGAEDDFEVIGEAGDGEEALVLARRLRPDVILMDLRMPRLDGAEATARILAELPGTRILVLTTYDTDSDIVRAVEAGATGYLLKDTPRIDLAAAVRAAHRGETILAPPVAARLVSRMRAPSVPPLTPREREVLAAVATGLSNAEVGRALHIGEATVKTHLLRVFAKLGVDDRTAAVTTAYALGILAPPGSSPAS
;
A
#
# COMPACT_ATOMS: atom_id res chain seq x y z
N MET A 1 -50.85 -6.20 -52.70
CA MET A 1 -51.67 -5.95 -51.50
C MET A 1 -51.44 -7.14 -50.57
N GLY A 2 -50.51 -6.96 -49.64
CA GLY A 2 -49.95 -8.03 -48.82
C GLY A 2 -48.74 -7.44 -48.11
N THR A 3 -48.96 -6.94 -46.90
CA THR A 3 -47.90 -6.43 -46.02
C THR A 3 -48.10 -7.12 -44.67
N ASP A 4 -47.24 -8.09 -44.40
CA ASP A 4 -47.04 -8.69 -43.09
C ASP A 4 -46.31 -7.67 -42.21
N ASP A 5 -47.03 -7.07 -41.26
CA ASP A 5 -46.44 -6.28 -40.18
C ASP A 5 -46.28 -7.18 -38.94
N HIS A 6 -45.04 -7.49 -38.60
CA HIS A 6 -44.68 -8.31 -37.44
C HIS A 6 -45.05 -7.58 -36.15
N GLY A 7 -46.04 -8.16 -35.45
CA GLY A 7 -46.56 -7.71 -34.18
C GLY A 7 -45.48 -7.39 -33.15
N ARG A 8 -45.37 -6.09 -32.84
CA ARG A 8 -44.78 -5.58 -31.60
C ARG A 8 -45.50 -6.25 -30.43
N ARG A 9 -44.81 -7.14 -29.72
CA ARG A 9 -45.31 -7.70 -28.47
C ARG A 9 -45.37 -6.58 -27.44
N HIS A 10 -46.58 -6.32 -26.94
CA HIS A 10 -46.82 -5.49 -25.75
C HIS A 10 -46.01 -6.06 -24.58
N VAL A 11 -44.96 -5.36 -24.17
CA VAL A 11 -44.29 -5.59 -22.89
C VAL A 11 -45.11 -4.85 -21.83
N GLY A 12 -45.76 -5.60 -20.94
CA GLY A 12 -46.57 -5.06 -19.86
C GLY A 12 -45.76 -4.12 -18.98
N ARG A 13 -46.24 -2.88 -18.87
CA ARG A 13 -45.77 -1.89 -17.89
C ARG A 13 -46.14 -2.43 -16.51
N LEU A 14 -45.15 -2.91 -15.74
CA LEU A 14 -45.35 -3.22 -14.33
C LEU A 14 -45.64 -1.90 -13.60
N GLU A 15 -46.88 -1.73 -13.14
CA GLU A 15 -47.23 -0.62 -12.27
C GLU A 15 -46.51 -0.80 -10.93
N VAL A 16 -45.53 0.08 -10.67
CA VAL A 16 -44.90 0.19 -9.37
C VAL A 16 -45.97 0.64 -8.38
N SER A 17 -46.39 -0.27 -7.50
CA SER A 17 -47.41 0.01 -6.50
C SER A 17 -46.96 1.17 -5.60
N ALA A 18 -47.92 2.03 -5.21
CA ALA A 18 -47.69 3.18 -4.32
C ALA A 18 -46.81 2.88 -3.08
N PRO A 19 -46.87 1.68 -2.44
CA PRO A 19 -46.01 1.34 -1.32
C PRO A 19 -44.51 1.38 -1.63
N LEU A 20 -44.07 1.07 -2.85
CA LEU A 20 -42.64 1.03 -3.20
C LEU A 20 -42.04 2.45 -3.32
N ARG A 21 -42.84 3.43 -3.75
CA ARG A 21 -42.39 4.83 -3.83
C ARG A 21 -42.22 5.44 -2.44
N ASP A 22 -43.14 5.14 -1.54
CA ASP A 22 -43.06 5.61 -0.16
C ASP A 22 -41.91 4.91 0.60
N GLN A 23 -41.65 3.63 0.32
CA GLN A 23 -40.50 2.89 0.89
C GLN A 23 -39.15 3.41 0.39
N LEU A 24 -39.06 3.86 -0.87
CA LEU A 24 -37.85 4.50 -1.41
C LEU A 24 -37.69 5.95 -0.92
N ALA A 25 -38.76 6.65 -0.55
CA ALA A 25 -38.71 7.99 0.05
C ALA A 25 -38.23 7.96 1.52
N VAL A 26 -38.52 6.86 2.24
CA VAL A 26 -38.03 6.58 3.60
C VAL A 26 -36.54 6.17 3.59
N ALA A 27 -35.96 5.86 2.42
CA ALA A 27 -34.62 5.30 2.28
C ALA A 27 -33.44 6.29 2.46
N ARG A 28 -33.54 7.20 3.43
CA ARG A 28 -32.42 8.04 3.90
C ARG A 28 -31.69 7.44 5.10
N GLU A 29 -32.15 6.31 5.63
CA GLU A 29 -31.55 5.65 6.78
C GLU A 29 -31.01 4.24 6.42
N HIS A 30 -29.94 3.85 7.10
CA HIS A 30 -29.06 2.68 6.90
C HIS A 30 -29.76 1.34 6.58
N ASP A 31 -31.04 1.15 6.92
CA ASP A 31 -31.79 -0.10 6.71
C ASP A 31 -32.11 -0.43 5.24
N SER A 32 -32.04 0.57 4.37
CA SER A 32 -32.41 0.47 2.95
C SER A 32 -31.46 -0.42 2.14
N LEU A 33 -30.17 -0.41 2.48
CA LEU A 33 -29.13 -1.18 1.79
C LEU A 33 -29.24 -2.68 2.10
N ARG A 34 -29.58 -3.03 3.36
CA ARG A 34 -29.85 -4.42 3.76
C ARG A 34 -31.11 -4.96 3.12
N TRP A 35 -32.14 -4.12 2.94
CA TRP A 35 -33.36 -4.49 2.22
C TRP A 35 -33.08 -4.73 0.72
N LEU A 36 -32.36 -3.83 0.07
CA LEU A 36 -31.93 -3.93 -1.34
C LEU A 36 -31.10 -5.21 -1.60
N ARG A 37 -30.11 -5.48 -0.76
CA ARG A 37 -29.26 -6.69 -0.81
C ARG A 37 -30.05 -8.00 -0.67
N ARG A 38 -31.16 -7.98 0.09
CA ARG A 38 -31.98 -9.16 0.40
C ARG A 38 -33.07 -9.43 -0.64
N HIS A 39 -33.48 -8.43 -1.41
CA HIS A 39 -34.61 -8.53 -2.35
C HIS A 39 -34.20 -8.41 -3.82
N ILE A 40 -33.04 -7.81 -4.14
CA ILE A 40 -32.45 -7.88 -5.49
C ILE A 40 -31.44 -9.04 -5.51
N HIS A 41 -31.96 -10.27 -5.55
CA HIS A 41 -31.13 -11.45 -5.81
C HIS A 41 -30.92 -11.63 -7.32
N GLY A 42 -29.65 -11.66 -7.74
CA GLY A 42 -29.21 -12.13 -9.06
C GLY A 42 -28.35 -11.12 -9.82
N ASP A 43 -27.35 -11.63 -10.56
CA ASP A 43 -26.30 -10.96 -11.36
C ASP A 43 -26.79 -10.00 -12.47
N LEU A 44 -27.90 -9.30 -12.28
CA LEU A 44 -28.44 -8.39 -13.29
C LEU A 44 -27.64 -7.08 -13.31
N PRO A 45 -26.99 -6.75 -14.44
CA PRO A 45 -26.22 -5.51 -14.53
C PRO A 45 -27.16 -4.29 -14.40
N PRO A 46 -26.68 -3.16 -13.82
CA PRO A 46 -27.48 -1.97 -13.51
C PRO A 46 -28.31 -1.44 -14.67
N ALA A 47 -27.81 -1.57 -15.90
CA ALA A 47 -28.50 -1.19 -17.12
C ALA A 47 -29.87 -1.90 -17.27
N VAL A 48 -29.96 -3.17 -16.88
CA VAL A 48 -31.17 -4.00 -17.01
C VAL A 48 -32.21 -3.65 -15.94
N ILE A 49 -31.77 -3.23 -14.76
CA ILE A 49 -32.65 -2.78 -13.67
C ILE A 49 -33.26 -1.42 -14.03
N VAL A 50 -32.45 -0.52 -14.58
CA VAL A 50 -32.88 0.81 -15.04
C VAL A 50 -33.87 0.71 -16.20
N GLU A 51 -33.63 -0.19 -17.17
CA GLU A 51 -34.54 -0.44 -18.30
C GLU A 51 -35.91 -0.96 -17.84
N ARG A 52 -35.97 -1.74 -16.76
CA ARG A 52 -37.21 -2.37 -16.26
C ARG A 52 -38.02 -1.49 -15.29
N LEU A 53 -37.40 -0.55 -14.58
CA LEU A 53 -38.06 0.26 -13.53
C LEU A 53 -38.35 1.72 -13.93
N GLY A 54 -37.85 2.17 -15.09
CA GLY A 54 -38.09 3.51 -15.63
C GLY A 54 -37.21 4.62 -15.02
N ASP A 55 -37.12 5.75 -15.73
CA ASP A 55 -36.14 6.82 -15.47
C ASP A 55 -36.21 7.47 -14.09
N GLN A 56 -37.40 7.48 -13.45
CA GLN A 56 -37.59 8.08 -12.12
C GLN A 56 -36.91 7.29 -11.00
N VAL A 57 -36.73 5.98 -11.17
CA VAL A 57 -36.05 5.08 -10.21
C VAL A 57 -34.55 5.00 -10.53
N ALA A 58 -34.16 5.34 -11.76
CA ALA A 58 -32.79 5.21 -12.26
C ALA A 58 -31.78 6.08 -11.51
N HIS A 59 -32.16 7.29 -11.06
CA HIS A 59 -31.26 8.11 -10.24
C HIS A 59 -31.05 7.51 -8.85
N ALA A 60 -32.13 7.09 -8.17
CA ALA A 60 -32.05 6.45 -6.86
C ALA A 60 -31.29 5.11 -6.91
N VAL A 61 -31.51 4.29 -7.94
CA VAL A 61 -30.77 3.04 -8.17
C VAL A 61 -29.31 3.32 -8.51
N ARG A 62 -28.98 4.33 -9.33
CA ARG A 62 -27.57 4.68 -9.59
C ARG A 62 -26.86 5.19 -8.33
N VAL A 63 -27.51 6.02 -7.52
CA VAL A 63 -26.97 6.53 -6.25
C VAL A 63 -26.83 5.40 -5.23
N ALA A 64 -27.84 4.53 -5.09
CA ALA A 64 -27.77 3.36 -4.23
C ALA A 64 -26.73 2.35 -4.72
N TRP A 65 -26.60 2.10 -6.02
CA TRP A 65 -25.63 1.17 -6.59
C TRP A 65 -24.19 1.69 -6.48
N ALA A 66 -23.98 2.99 -6.66
CA ALA A 66 -22.70 3.65 -6.39
C ALA A 66 -22.37 3.68 -4.88
N ALA A 67 -23.38 3.67 -4.01
CA ALA A 67 -23.21 3.48 -2.56
C ALA A 67 -23.04 1.99 -2.17
N VAL A 68 -23.23 1.05 -3.11
CA VAL A 68 -23.18 -0.41 -2.92
C VAL A 68 -21.95 -1.05 -3.61
N THR A 69 -21.05 -0.26 -4.20
CA THR A 69 -19.76 -0.80 -4.66
C THR A 69 -18.91 -1.18 -3.43
N THR A 70 -18.89 -2.48 -3.13
CA THR A 70 -18.00 -3.08 -2.13
C THR A 70 -16.56 -2.78 -2.50
N LEU A 71 -15.78 -2.27 -1.55
CA LEU A 71 -14.35 -2.08 -1.74
C LEU A 71 -13.67 -3.45 -1.79
N ARG A 72 -12.95 -3.69 -2.88
CA ARG A 72 -12.27 -4.96 -3.13
C ARG A 72 -10.88 -4.93 -2.55
N LEU A 73 -10.65 -5.79 -1.56
CA LEU A 73 -9.44 -5.83 -0.75
C LEU A 73 -8.58 -7.04 -1.10
N LEU A 74 -7.26 -6.83 -1.20
CA LEU A 74 -6.27 -7.90 -1.23
C LEU A 74 -5.43 -7.84 0.05
N LEU A 75 -5.32 -8.96 0.76
CA LEU A 75 -4.51 -9.06 1.97
C LEU A 75 -3.18 -9.73 1.66
N VAL A 76 -2.08 -9.13 2.08
CA VAL A 76 -0.73 -9.63 1.82
C VAL A 76 0.07 -9.60 3.12
N ASP A 77 0.37 -10.78 3.65
CA ASP A 77 1.12 -10.96 4.89
C ASP A 77 1.65 -12.39 4.91
N ASP A 78 2.88 -12.63 5.36
CA ASP A 78 3.48 -13.98 5.39
C ASP A 78 2.97 -14.83 6.57
N HIS A 79 2.28 -14.23 7.55
CA HIS A 79 1.71 -14.91 8.71
C HIS A 79 0.23 -15.28 8.46
N PRO A 80 -0.11 -16.59 8.32
CA PRO A 80 -1.49 -17.02 8.04
C PRO A 80 -2.51 -16.61 9.11
N VAL A 81 -2.08 -16.55 10.38
CA VAL A 81 -2.92 -16.13 11.51
C VAL A 81 -3.32 -14.65 11.36
N VAL A 82 -2.40 -13.80 10.92
CA VAL A 82 -2.67 -12.36 10.72
C VAL A 82 -3.66 -12.19 9.58
N ARG A 83 -3.45 -12.87 8.42
CA ARG A 83 -4.40 -12.80 7.30
C ARG A 83 -5.80 -13.28 7.68
N THR A 84 -5.90 -14.40 8.40
CA THR A 84 -7.18 -14.93 8.89
C THR A 84 -7.88 -13.91 9.80
N GLY A 85 -7.13 -13.27 10.71
CA GLY A 85 -7.66 -12.23 11.60
C GLY A 85 -8.14 -10.99 10.85
N LEU A 86 -7.35 -10.50 9.88
CA LEU A 86 -7.69 -9.37 9.02
C LEU A 86 -8.90 -9.67 8.14
N ALA A 87 -8.95 -10.84 7.51
CA ALA A 87 -10.07 -11.28 6.67
C ALA A 87 -11.36 -11.39 7.48
N GLY A 88 -11.32 -12.00 8.67
CA GLY A 88 -12.49 -12.11 9.55
C GLY A 88 -12.96 -10.75 10.09
N MET A 89 -12.04 -9.80 10.29
CA MET A 89 -12.38 -8.45 10.74
C MET A 89 -12.97 -7.60 9.63
N LEU A 90 -12.32 -7.55 8.46
CA LEU A 90 -12.76 -6.74 7.32
C LEU A 90 -14.00 -7.34 6.66
N GLY A 91 -14.14 -8.66 6.64
CA GLY A 91 -15.34 -9.35 6.14
C GLY A 91 -16.58 -9.18 7.03
N ALA A 92 -16.44 -8.60 8.23
CA ALA A 92 -17.59 -8.22 9.07
C ALA A 92 -18.21 -6.86 8.65
N GLU A 93 -17.50 -6.07 7.83
CA GLU A 93 -17.98 -4.79 7.33
C GLU A 93 -18.84 -5.01 6.06
N ASP A 94 -20.01 -4.36 6.00
CA ASP A 94 -20.98 -4.55 4.92
C ASP A 94 -20.51 -3.97 3.56
N ASP A 95 -19.50 -3.11 3.57
CA ASP A 95 -18.95 -2.38 2.41
C ASP A 95 -17.60 -2.91 1.91
N PHE A 96 -17.06 -4.00 2.48
CA PHE A 96 -15.78 -4.59 2.07
C PHE A 96 -15.94 -6.01 1.50
N GLU A 97 -15.07 -6.34 0.55
CA GLU A 97 -14.96 -7.68 -0.01
C GLU A 97 -13.48 -8.08 -0.10
N VAL A 98 -13.06 -9.11 0.63
CA VAL A 98 -11.71 -9.67 0.50
C VAL A 98 -11.68 -10.60 -0.72
N ILE A 99 -11.08 -10.13 -1.81
CA ILE A 99 -11.06 -10.81 -3.11
C ILE A 99 -9.86 -11.75 -3.28
N GLY A 100 -8.92 -11.74 -2.34
CA GLY A 100 -7.76 -12.62 -2.34
C GLY A 100 -6.84 -12.40 -1.16
N GLU A 101 -5.94 -13.37 -0.97
CA GLU A 101 -4.88 -13.37 0.04
C GLU A 101 -3.57 -13.83 -0.61
N ALA A 102 -2.45 -13.24 -0.20
CA ALA A 102 -1.09 -13.64 -0.60
C ALA A 102 -0.16 -13.77 0.60
N GLY A 103 0.80 -14.70 0.51
CA GLY A 103 1.83 -14.92 1.53
C GLY A 103 3.12 -14.12 1.33
N ASP A 104 3.29 -13.46 0.19
CA ASP A 104 4.49 -12.67 -0.15
C ASP A 104 4.27 -11.75 -1.35
N GLY A 105 5.26 -10.91 -1.63
CA GLY A 105 5.21 -9.91 -2.69
C GLY A 105 5.12 -10.47 -4.12
N GLU A 106 5.66 -11.66 -4.40
CA GLU A 106 5.57 -12.25 -5.74
C GLU A 106 4.14 -12.70 -6.04
N GLU A 107 3.52 -13.38 -5.07
CA GLU A 107 2.12 -13.77 -5.15
C GLU A 107 1.22 -12.53 -5.21
N ALA A 108 1.52 -11.50 -4.41
CA ALA A 108 0.79 -10.24 -4.42
C ALA A 108 0.79 -9.56 -5.80
N LEU A 109 1.94 -9.54 -6.50
CA LEU A 109 2.02 -9.02 -7.87
C LEU A 109 1.12 -9.78 -8.84
N VAL A 110 1.12 -11.12 -8.78
CA VAL A 110 0.28 -11.96 -9.64
C VAL A 110 -1.20 -11.71 -9.35
N LEU A 111 -1.58 -11.69 -8.08
CA LEU A 111 -2.96 -11.45 -7.66
C LEU A 111 -3.43 -10.04 -7.97
N ALA A 112 -2.61 -9.02 -7.74
CA ALA A 112 -2.96 -7.63 -8.02
C ALA A 112 -3.25 -7.41 -9.52
N ARG A 113 -2.44 -7.99 -10.41
CA ARG A 113 -2.68 -7.92 -11.87
C ARG A 113 -3.99 -8.56 -12.27
N ARG A 114 -4.29 -9.74 -11.70
CA ARG A 114 -5.47 -10.55 -12.04
C ARG A 114 -6.75 -9.96 -11.46
N LEU A 115 -6.70 -9.53 -10.21
CA LEU A 115 -7.87 -9.18 -9.42
C LEU A 115 -8.14 -7.68 -9.37
N ARG A 116 -7.16 -6.83 -9.73
CA ARG A 116 -7.25 -5.36 -9.74
C ARG A 116 -7.94 -4.81 -8.47
N PRO A 117 -7.38 -5.06 -7.28
CA PRO A 117 -7.98 -4.61 -6.02
C PRO A 117 -8.01 -3.08 -5.92
N ASP A 118 -9.00 -2.58 -5.19
CA ASP A 118 -9.11 -1.16 -4.87
C ASP A 118 -8.08 -0.76 -3.82
N VAL A 119 -7.95 -1.61 -2.79
CA VAL A 119 -6.98 -1.43 -1.70
C VAL A 119 -6.23 -2.73 -1.44
N ILE A 120 -4.92 -2.64 -1.28
CA ILE A 120 -4.07 -3.75 -0.83
C ILE A 120 -3.61 -3.44 0.60
N LEU A 121 -3.84 -4.36 1.53
CA LEU A 121 -3.21 -4.33 2.84
C LEU A 121 -1.92 -5.13 2.75
N MET A 122 -0.78 -4.47 2.93
CA MET A 122 0.55 -5.01 2.61
C MET A 122 1.45 -5.03 3.84
N ASP A 123 1.95 -6.20 4.22
CA ASP A 123 3.07 -6.31 5.16
C ASP A 123 4.39 -5.90 4.50
N LEU A 124 5.35 -5.36 5.25
CA LEU A 124 6.67 -5.01 4.72
C LEU A 124 7.63 -6.20 4.71
N ARG A 125 7.55 -7.06 5.73
CA ARG A 125 8.55 -8.11 5.98
C ARG A 125 8.02 -9.45 5.52
N MET A 126 8.28 -9.79 4.26
CA MET A 126 7.84 -11.05 3.67
C MET A 126 8.99 -11.74 2.92
N PRO A 127 8.96 -13.08 2.77
CA PRO A 127 9.97 -13.80 2.00
C PRO A 127 9.89 -13.50 0.50
N ARG A 128 10.96 -13.84 -0.23
CA ARG A 128 11.11 -13.65 -1.69
C ARG A 128 11.14 -12.19 -2.13
N LEU A 129 9.98 -11.54 -2.20
CA LEU A 129 9.84 -10.13 -2.55
C LEU A 129 9.21 -9.40 -1.37
N ASP A 130 9.94 -8.41 -0.84
CA ASP A 130 9.47 -7.62 0.29
C ASP A 130 8.31 -6.69 -0.09
N GLY A 131 7.60 -6.19 0.91
CA GLY A 131 6.40 -5.38 0.70
C GLY A 131 6.67 -4.00 0.09
N ALA A 132 7.85 -3.41 0.33
CA ALA A 132 8.21 -2.11 -0.22
C ALA A 132 8.48 -2.22 -1.72
N GLU A 133 9.23 -3.24 -2.14
CA GLU A 133 9.50 -3.51 -3.54
C GLU A 133 8.24 -3.98 -4.28
N ALA A 134 7.41 -4.83 -3.64
CA ALA A 134 6.11 -5.21 -4.18
C ALA A 134 5.21 -3.99 -4.40
N THR A 135 5.15 -3.07 -3.43
CA THR A 135 4.40 -1.81 -3.51
C THR A 135 4.83 -0.99 -4.72
N ALA A 136 6.13 -0.74 -4.88
CA ALA A 136 6.66 0.05 -5.99
C ALA A 136 6.31 -0.56 -7.36
N ARG A 137 6.47 -1.88 -7.50
CA ARG A 137 6.16 -2.60 -8.74
C ARG A 137 4.66 -2.61 -9.04
N ILE A 138 3.82 -2.83 -8.02
CA ILE A 138 2.36 -2.82 -8.18
C ILE A 138 1.87 -1.44 -8.60
N LEU A 139 2.31 -0.37 -7.95
CA LEU A 139 1.87 0.99 -8.27
C LEU A 139 2.34 1.47 -9.65
N ALA A 140 3.50 1.01 -10.11
CA ALA A 140 3.98 1.27 -11.46
C ALA A 140 3.05 0.67 -12.54
N GLU A 141 2.45 -0.49 -12.27
CA GLU A 141 1.53 -1.16 -13.20
C GLU A 141 0.05 -0.78 -12.99
N LEU A 142 -0.32 -0.48 -11.74
CA LEU A 142 -1.68 -0.28 -11.25
C LEU A 142 -1.80 1.06 -10.47
N PRO A 143 -1.68 2.22 -11.12
CA PRO A 143 -1.70 3.52 -10.43
C PRO A 143 -3.06 3.85 -9.77
N GLY A 144 -4.13 3.14 -10.15
CA GLY A 144 -5.45 3.24 -9.53
C GLY A 144 -5.58 2.49 -8.20
N THR A 145 -4.72 1.50 -7.94
CA THR A 145 -4.74 0.74 -6.69
C THR A 145 -4.16 1.58 -5.54
N ARG A 146 -4.73 1.41 -4.36
CA ARG A 146 -4.24 2.04 -3.12
C ARG A 146 -3.56 0.98 -2.27
N ILE A 147 -2.47 1.33 -1.62
CA ILE A 147 -1.72 0.38 -0.78
C ILE A 147 -1.61 0.95 0.62
N LEU A 148 -2.12 0.19 1.59
CA LEU A 148 -2.06 0.47 3.01
C LEU A 148 -1.07 -0.50 3.64
N VAL A 149 0.04 0.03 4.13
CA VAL A 149 1.08 -0.79 4.74
C VAL A 149 0.75 -1.07 6.20
N LEU A 150 0.88 -2.33 6.61
CA LEU A 150 0.76 -2.78 8.00
C LEU A 150 2.15 -3.12 8.55
N THR A 151 2.51 -2.57 9.70
CA THR A 151 3.84 -2.78 10.33
C THR A 151 3.74 -3.14 11.81
N THR A 152 4.57 -4.06 12.28
CA THR A 152 4.55 -4.60 13.66
C THR A 152 5.51 -3.87 14.61
N TYR A 153 5.86 -2.60 14.34
CA TYR A 153 7.01 -1.85 14.90
C TYR A 153 8.32 -2.09 14.14
N ASP A 154 8.43 -1.50 12.96
CA ASP A 154 9.65 -1.55 12.14
C ASP A 154 10.80 -0.67 12.63
N THR A 155 11.98 -0.88 12.04
CA THR A 155 13.10 0.07 12.10
C THR A 155 12.80 1.35 11.32
N ASP A 156 13.48 2.46 11.64
CA ASP A 156 13.29 3.76 10.95
C ASP A 156 13.56 3.71 9.43
N SER A 157 14.28 2.69 8.95
CA SER A 157 14.56 2.50 7.52
C SER A 157 13.41 1.88 6.74
N ASP A 158 12.67 0.94 7.31
CA ASP A 158 11.66 0.17 6.56
C ASP A 158 10.40 0.99 6.32
N ILE A 159 9.99 1.80 7.30
CA ILE A 159 8.90 2.77 7.17
C ILE A 159 9.17 3.76 6.02
N VAL A 160 10.40 4.27 5.93
CA VAL A 160 10.74 5.31 4.97
C VAL A 160 10.83 4.76 3.55
N ARG A 161 11.44 3.59 3.37
CA ARG A 161 11.48 2.91 2.07
C ARG A 161 10.08 2.66 1.52
N ALA A 162 9.16 2.29 2.40
CA ALA A 162 7.79 2.09 2.00
C ALA A 162 7.14 3.42 1.58
N VAL A 163 7.34 4.52 2.34
CA VAL A 163 6.77 5.85 1.99
C VAL A 163 7.32 6.31 0.64
N GLU A 164 8.62 6.10 0.41
CA GLU A 164 9.28 6.36 -0.87
C GLU A 164 8.74 5.47 -2.01
N ALA A 165 8.30 4.26 -1.69
CA ALA A 165 7.66 3.35 -2.66
C ALA A 165 6.23 3.79 -3.06
N GLY A 166 5.67 4.81 -2.42
CA GLY A 166 4.41 5.45 -2.83
C GLY A 166 3.14 4.89 -2.20
N ALA A 167 3.24 4.19 -1.06
CA ALA A 167 2.04 3.69 -0.40
C ALA A 167 1.12 4.83 0.07
N THR A 168 -0.19 4.57 0.06
CA THR A 168 -1.22 5.55 0.42
C THR A 168 -1.35 5.74 1.94
N GLY A 169 -0.96 4.77 2.76
CA GLY A 169 -0.99 4.92 4.22
C GLY A 169 -0.19 3.87 4.99
N TYR A 170 -0.03 4.10 6.29
CA TYR A 170 0.76 3.32 7.23
C TYR A 170 0.05 3.15 8.56
N LEU A 171 -0.15 1.90 8.97
CA LEU A 171 -0.73 1.54 10.25
C LEU A 171 0.11 0.51 10.97
N LEU A 172 -0.02 0.49 12.30
CA LEU A 172 0.58 -0.57 13.10
C LEU A 172 -0.32 -1.82 13.05
N LYS A 173 0.25 -3.02 13.06
CA LYS A 173 -0.52 -4.27 13.11
C LYS A 173 -1.37 -4.39 14.39
N ASP A 174 -1.03 -3.63 15.44
CA ASP A 174 -1.79 -3.51 16.70
C ASP A 174 -2.90 -2.47 16.65
N THR A 175 -3.14 -1.83 15.49
CA THR A 175 -4.18 -0.80 15.33
C THR A 175 -5.56 -1.40 15.66
N PRO A 176 -6.37 -0.77 16.53
CA PRO A 176 -7.71 -1.24 16.86
C PRO A 176 -8.59 -1.48 15.62
N ARG A 177 -9.51 -2.45 15.72
CA ARG A 177 -10.37 -2.87 14.59
C ARG A 177 -11.10 -1.71 13.90
N ILE A 178 -11.64 -0.80 14.70
CA ILE A 178 -12.43 0.34 14.24
C ILE A 178 -11.59 1.33 13.41
N ASP A 179 -10.29 1.41 13.72
CA ASP A 179 -9.36 2.30 13.06
C ASP A 179 -8.87 1.72 11.72
N LEU A 180 -8.77 0.39 11.58
CA LEU A 180 -8.38 -0.23 10.30
C LEU A 180 -9.45 -0.06 9.22
N ALA A 181 -10.73 -0.31 9.53
CA ALA A 181 -11.81 -0.14 8.56
C ALA A 181 -11.95 1.32 8.10
N ALA A 182 -11.90 2.26 9.06
CA ALA A 182 -11.86 3.68 8.74
C ALA A 182 -10.66 4.02 7.84
N ALA A 183 -9.50 3.43 8.11
CA ALA A 183 -8.30 3.68 7.35
C ALA A 183 -8.34 3.13 5.92
N VAL A 184 -8.92 1.94 5.71
CA VAL A 184 -9.15 1.39 4.37
C VAL A 184 -10.07 2.32 3.55
N ARG A 185 -11.17 2.81 4.14
CA ARG A 185 -12.08 3.75 3.47
C ARG A 185 -11.38 5.06 3.09
N ALA A 186 -10.56 5.60 3.98
CA ALA A 186 -9.82 6.83 3.72
C ALA A 186 -8.72 6.63 2.66
N ALA A 187 -7.98 5.52 2.71
CA ALA A 187 -7.01 5.15 1.67
C ALA A 187 -7.66 5.02 0.28
N HIS A 188 -8.84 4.42 0.20
CA HIS A 188 -9.61 4.34 -1.04
C HIS A 188 -9.97 5.72 -1.61
N ARG A 189 -10.29 6.70 -0.75
CA ARG A 189 -10.50 8.11 -1.15
C ARG A 189 -9.20 8.84 -1.53
N GLY A 190 -8.04 8.18 -1.43
CA GLY A 190 -6.72 8.77 -1.69
C GLY A 190 -6.19 9.61 -0.54
N GLU A 191 -6.81 9.52 0.64
CA GLU A 191 -6.33 10.23 1.84
C GLU A 191 -5.14 9.49 2.44
N THR A 192 -4.08 10.24 2.79
CA THR A 192 -2.91 9.66 3.45
C THR A 192 -3.15 9.50 4.94
N ILE A 193 -2.91 8.30 5.44
CA ILE A 193 -3.09 7.95 6.85
C ILE A 193 -1.76 7.49 7.41
N LEU A 194 -1.30 8.13 8.47
CA LEU A 194 -0.08 7.75 9.17
C LEU A 194 -0.41 7.56 10.65
N ALA A 195 -0.11 6.38 11.19
CA ALA A 195 -0.14 6.21 12.63
C ALA A 195 0.82 7.24 13.30
N PRO A 196 0.47 7.82 14.47
CA PRO A 196 1.28 8.87 15.09
C PRO A 196 2.77 8.54 15.27
N PRO A 197 3.17 7.31 15.65
CA PRO A 197 4.59 6.94 15.73
C PRO A 197 5.30 6.98 14.36
N VAL A 198 4.61 6.60 13.29
CA VAL A 198 5.12 6.62 11.92
C VAL A 198 5.32 8.06 11.44
N ALA A 199 4.33 8.92 11.69
CA ALA A 199 4.42 10.34 11.35
C ALA A 199 5.58 11.04 12.08
N ALA A 200 5.74 10.77 13.38
CA ALA A 200 6.84 11.34 14.17
C ALA A 200 8.23 10.93 13.63
N ARG A 201 8.38 9.68 13.21
CA ARG A 201 9.63 9.18 12.59
C ARG A 201 9.92 9.81 11.24
N LEU A 202 8.91 9.93 10.38
CA LEU A 202 9.05 10.59 9.08
C LEU A 202 9.49 12.05 9.25
N VAL A 203 8.85 12.79 10.15
CA VAL A 203 9.22 14.18 10.48
C VAL A 203 10.64 14.26 11.04
N SER A 204 11.04 13.31 11.90
CA SER A 204 12.38 13.28 12.48
C SER A 204 13.46 13.07 11.41
N ARG A 205 13.19 12.22 10.41
CA ARG A 205 14.11 12.01 9.28
C ARG A 205 14.14 13.16 8.29
N MET A 206 13.01 13.81 8.02
CA MET A 206 12.99 15.06 7.23
C MET A 206 13.81 16.18 7.89
N ARG A 207 13.92 16.16 9.22
CA ARG A 207 14.76 17.08 10.00
C ARG A 207 16.21 16.61 10.10
N ALA A 208 16.51 15.35 9.81
CA ALA A 208 17.89 14.87 9.76
C ALA A 208 18.56 15.44 8.49
N PRO A 209 19.75 16.05 8.60
CA PRO A 209 20.45 16.58 7.44
C PRO A 209 20.68 15.43 6.43
N SER A 210 20.24 15.64 5.19
CA SER A 210 20.59 14.78 4.05
C SER A 210 22.11 14.65 3.99
N VAL A 211 22.65 13.53 4.49
CA VAL A 211 24.06 13.19 4.30
C VAL A 211 24.27 13.09 2.79
N PRO A 212 25.09 13.97 2.17
CA PRO A 212 25.33 13.89 0.75
C PRO A 212 25.88 12.51 0.40
N PRO A 213 25.42 11.86 -0.68
CA PRO A 213 25.86 10.51 -0.99
C PRO A 213 27.38 10.45 -1.13
N LEU A 214 27.98 9.44 -0.49
CA LEU A 214 29.40 9.13 -0.68
C LEU A 214 29.61 8.64 -2.12
N THR A 215 30.66 9.10 -2.76
CA THR A 215 31.10 8.55 -4.05
C THR A 215 31.53 7.08 -3.87
N PRO A 216 31.56 6.26 -4.94
CA PRO A 216 32.07 4.90 -4.86
C PRO A 216 33.45 4.83 -4.20
N ARG A 217 34.33 5.78 -4.55
CA ARG A 217 35.68 5.83 -4.01
C ARG A 217 35.74 6.19 -2.53
N GLU A 218 34.90 7.11 -2.09
CA GLU A 218 34.78 7.46 -0.66
C GLU A 218 34.25 6.28 0.16
N ARG A 219 33.33 5.46 -0.39
CA ARG A 219 32.87 4.22 0.24
C ARG A 219 33.96 3.17 0.35
N GLU A 220 34.72 2.93 -0.71
CA GLU A 220 35.85 1.98 -0.69
C GLU A 220 36.88 2.36 0.37
N VAL A 221 37.24 3.65 0.45
CA VAL A 221 38.14 4.17 1.47
C VAL A 221 37.55 3.97 2.87
N LEU A 222 36.28 4.33 3.08
CA LEU A 222 35.63 4.20 4.38
C LEU A 222 35.48 2.74 4.83
N ALA A 223 35.20 1.81 3.91
CA ALA A 223 35.12 0.38 4.19
C ALA A 223 36.48 -0.19 4.61
N ALA A 224 37.56 0.15 3.88
CA ALA A 224 38.92 -0.26 4.23
C ALA A 224 39.37 0.32 5.60
N VAL A 225 38.89 1.53 5.93
CA VAL A 225 39.14 2.16 7.23
C VAL A 225 38.35 1.48 8.35
N ALA A 226 37.14 0.99 8.07
CA ALA A 226 36.30 0.26 9.03
C ALA A 226 36.87 -1.13 9.40
N THR A 227 37.73 -1.72 8.56
CA THR A 227 38.46 -2.96 8.88
C THR A 227 39.75 -2.73 9.67
N GLY A 228 40.05 -1.47 10.02
CA GLY A 228 41.20 -1.11 10.86
C GLY A 228 42.47 -0.72 10.10
N LEU A 229 42.46 -0.68 8.76
CA LEU A 229 43.65 -0.34 7.97
C LEU A 229 44.10 1.12 8.17
N SER A 230 45.41 1.35 8.28
CA SER A 230 46.01 2.69 8.26
C SER A 230 45.87 3.36 6.88
N ASN A 231 46.02 4.68 6.79
CA ASN A 231 45.91 5.40 5.51
C ASN A 231 46.92 4.90 4.45
N ALA A 232 48.11 4.48 4.89
CA ALA A 232 49.12 3.90 4.00
C ALA A 232 48.72 2.51 3.50
N GLU A 233 48.08 1.70 4.34
CA GLU A 233 47.55 0.38 3.96
C GLU A 233 46.35 0.50 3.02
N VAL A 234 45.43 1.43 3.31
CA VAL A 234 44.31 1.76 2.42
C VAL A 234 44.83 2.24 1.06
N GLY A 235 45.86 3.10 1.06
CA GLY A 235 46.50 3.57 -0.17
C GLY A 235 47.07 2.43 -1.01
N ARG A 236 47.77 1.49 -0.37
CA ARG A 236 48.27 0.27 -1.03
C ARG A 236 47.15 -0.62 -1.55
N ALA A 237 46.13 -0.91 -0.73
CA ALA A 237 45.02 -1.77 -1.12
C ALA A 237 44.23 -1.20 -2.30
N LEU A 238 44.05 0.12 -2.33
CA LEU A 238 43.26 0.81 -3.34
C LEU A 238 44.11 1.39 -4.48
N HIS A 239 45.42 1.21 -4.49
CA HIS A 239 46.34 1.75 -5.51
C HIS A 239 46.27 3.29 -5.65
N ILE A 240 46.22 4.01 -4.52
CA ILE A 240 46.27 5.48 -4.45
C ILE A 240 47.26 5.97 -3.38
N GLY A 241 47.70 7.22 -3.50
CA GLY A 241 48.59 7.83 -2.51
C GLY A 241 47.93 8.03 -1.14
N GLU A 242 48.71 7.94 -0.07
CA GLU A 242 48.23 8.19 1.31
C GLU A 242 47.57 9.58 1.46
N ALA A 243 48.13 10.59 0.81
CA ALA A 243 47.56 11.94 0.78
C ALA A 243 46.18 11.99 0.10
N THR A 244 45.95 11.14 -0.91
CA THR A 244 44.66 10.99 -1.58
C THR A 244 43.64 10.32 -0.66
N VAL A 245 44.06 9.31 0.12
CA VAL A 245 43.22 8.69 1.16
C VAL A 245 42.77 9.72 2.20
N LYS A 246 43.69 10.54 2.71
CA LYS A 246 43.37 11.63 3.64
C LYS A 246 42.34 12.60 3.05
N THR A 247 42.50 12.95 1.77
CA THR A 247 41.56 13.83 1.06
C THR A 247 40.16 13.22 0.96
N HIS A 248 40.05 11.92 0.65
CA HIS A 248 38.77 11.23 0.65
C HIS A 248 38.14 11.18 2.04
N LEU A 249 38.92 10.89 3.09
CA LEU A 249 38.41 10.85 4.46
C LEU A 249 37.89 12.21 4.94
N LEU A 250 38.59 13.31 4.65
CA LEU A 250 38.09 14.65 4.98
C LEU A 250 36.75 14.96 4.31
N ARG A 251 36.55 14.54 3.06
CA ARG A 251 35.27 14.68 2.36
C ARG A 251 34.19 13.80 2.97
N VAL A 252 34.53 12.58 3.37
CA VAL A 252 33.61 11.68 4.09
C VAL A 252 33.19 12.31 5.42
N PHE A 253 34.13 12.81 6.20
CA PHE A 253 33.86 13.47 7.49
C PHE A 253 32.91 14.65 7.33
N ALA A 254 33.20 15.53 6.36
CA ALA A 254 32.34 16.66 6.04
C ALA A 254 30.93 16.24 5.61
N LYS A 255 30.80 15.18 4.79
CA LYS A 255 29.49 14.66 4.36
C LYS A 255 28.71 14.00 5.49
N LEU A 256 29.40 13.25 6.35
CA LEU A 256 28.80 12.55 7.50
C LEU A 256 28.56 13.47 8.70
N GLY A 257 29.08 14.71 8.68
CA GLY A 257 28.95 15.66 9.77
C GLY A 257 29.71 15.24 11.04
N VAL A 258 30.88 14.62 10.88
CA VAL A 258 31.70 14.09 11.98
C VAL A 258 33.13 14.63 11.88
N ASP A 259 33.84 14.63 13.00
CA ASP A 259 35.19 15.21 13.07
C ASP A 259 36.31 14.17 13.06
N ASP A 260 35.98 12.89 13.30
CA ASP A 260 36.98 11.84 13.44
C ASP A 260 36.59 10.51 12.77
N ARG A 261 37.61 9.67 12.63
CA ARG A 261 37.55 8.36 11.99
C ARG A 261 36.55 7.41 12.67
N THR A 262 36.56 7.37 13.99
CA THR A 262 35.72 6.45 14.77
C THR A 262 34.25 6.85 14.64
N ALA A 263 33.98 8.15 14.75
CA ALA A 263 32.67 8.72 14.51
C ALA A 263 32.21 8.44 13.08
N ALA A 264 33.07 8.59 12.06
CA ALA A 264 32.74 8.29 10.67
C ALA A 264 32.34 6.83 10.44
N VAL A 265 33.09 5.88 11.00
CA VAL A 265 32.75 4.44 10.89
C VAL A 265 31.46 4.13 11.64
N THR A 266 31.29 4.65 12.85
CA THR A 266 30.08 4.42 13.68
C THR A 266 28.84 4.98 12.99
N THR A 267 28.91 6.22 12.50
CA THR A 267 27.84 6.87 11.74
C THR A 267 27.54 6.12 10.44
N ALA A 268 28.56 5.62 9.74
CA ALA A 268 28.35 4.86 8.50
C ALA A 268 27.64 3.51 8.73
N TYR A 269 27.89 2.83 9.86
CA TYR A 269 27.10 1.66 10.24
C TYR A 269 25.67 2.02 10.64
N ALA A 270 25.49 3.07 11.44
CA ALA A 270 24.16 3.51 11.87
C ALA A 270 23.26 3.93 10.70
N LEU A 271 23.85 4.53 9.66
CA LEU A 271 23.16 4.95 8.43
C LEU A 271 23.05 3.83 7.37
N GLY A 272 23.56 2.62 7.63
CA GLY A 272 23.55 1.51 6.68
C GLY A 272 24.40 1.75 5.41
N ILE A 273 25.36 2.67 5.47
CA ILE A 273 26.31 2.96 4.37
C ILE A 273 27.34 1.85 4.26
N LEU A 274 27.72 1.25 5.40
CA LEU A 274 28.54 0.05 5.50
C LEU A 274 27.72 -1.10 6.08
N ALA A 275 27.98 -2.31 5.58
CA ALA A 275 27.38 -3.52 6.15
C ALA A 275 28.10 -3.92 7.44
N PRO A 276 27.38 -4.27 8.53
CA PRO A 276 28.00 -4.63 9.80
C PRO A 276 28.93 -5.84 9.65
N PRO A 277 30.04 -5.90 10.40
CA PRO A 277 30.99 -7.00 10.30
C PRO A 277 30.30 -8.33 10.65
N GLY A 278 30.18 -9.23 9.68
CA GLY A 278 29.56 -10.57 9.83
C GLY A 278 28.40 -10.88 8.89
N SER A 279 27.87 -9.92 8.12
CA SER A 279 26.88 -10.20 7.08
C SER A 279 27.57 -10.68 5.79
N SER A 280 27.85 -11.98 5.68
CA SER A 280 28.21 -12.59 4.40
C SER A 280 27.00 -12.56 3.46
N PRO A 281 27.14 -12.21 2.18
CA PRO A 281 26.07 -12.44 1.22
C PRO A 281 25.90 -13.96 1.11
N ALA A 282 24.71 -14.46 1.47
CA ALA A 282 24.32 -15.82 1.13
C ALA A 282 24.26 -15.93 -0.39
N SER A 283 25.02 -16.88 -0.93
CA SER A 283 25.10 -17.24 -2.35
C SER A 283 23.76 -17.59 -2.98
#